data_AF-A0AAV2HAC4-F1
#
_entry.id   AF-A0AAV2HAC4-F1
#
_cell.length_a   1.000
_cell.length_b   1.000
_cell.length_c   1.000
_cell.angle_alpha   90.00
_cell.angle_beta   90.00
_cell.angle_gamma   90.00
#
_symmetry.space_group_name_H-M   'P 1'
#
loop_
_entity.id
_entity.type
_entity.pdbx_description
1 polymer ?
#
loop_
_entity_poly.entity_id
_entity_poly.type
_entity_poly.pdbx_seq_one_letter_code
_entity_poly.pdbx_strand_id
1 'polypeptide(L)'
;MDDRELDIPLNASGNINVHQDTFLTKTAGPMDPSYSEYDFSHPRRGIAVIVVNNQIEGHKEKRTGSEKDMTFFQHMFTAYGFEIRTFFNKKSQDLLKELHNISKEDHSENDCFALAISTHGEGVIERNTSREDVIYTTDQTIKVRYLLELFTDEKCPTLKGKPRIVFIQACRGEELDDGVTVHLSTSTSVQNADEEDMTDLSSYTAQKQVVQQASDDADALPSIAAIHRHGPGRHNFTVQPKPTLVSQQVRQTQVYSYSGYTQEEVYVVPAPCYDDFLVMYATPPGYFAFRRTTEGSWFIKNLAEVLLQPGRRSLLRELTRVIRKVSQNMESKNSDKKYDAKKQSPVIYSKLIKDIYLTPKNGSEY
;
A
#
# COMPACT_ATOMS: atom_id res chain seq x y z
N MET A 1 32.11 -44.78 26.35
CA MET A 1 33.58 -44.65 26.35
C MET A 1 34.01 -44.05 25.03
N ASP A 2 33.92 -42.72 24.94
CA ASP A 2 35.04 -41.84 24.57
C ASP A 2 34.48 -40.41 24.61
N ASP A 3 34.36 -39.88 25.83
CA ASP A 3 33.88 -38.51 26.03
C ASP A 3 35.03 -37.55 25.68
N ARG A 4 34.89 -36.79 24.61
CA ARG A 4 35.80 -35.70 24.25
C ARG A 4 35.08 -34.38 24.35
N GLU A 5 35.38 -33.66 25.44
CA GLU A 5 34.95 -32.28 25.64
C GLU A 5 35.46 -31.38 24.51
N LEU A 6 34.65 -30.40 24.12
CA LEU A 6 35.03 -29.39 23.14
C LEU A 6 35.80 -28.27 23.86
N ASP A 7 37.12 -28.25 23.72
CA ASP A 7 37.97 -27.18 24.24
C ASP A 7 37.58 -25.82 23.65
N ILE A 8 37.03 -24.95 24.51
CA ILE A 8 36.83 -23.53 24.20
C ILE A 8 38.18 -22.83 24.42
N PRO A 9 38.74 -22.09 23.44
CA PRO A 9 40.04 -21.43 23.61
C PRO A 9 39.93 -20.28 24.61
N LEU A 10 40.33 -20.55 25.85
CA LEU A 10 40.48 -19.57 26.93
C LEU A 10 41.77 -18.78 26.73
N ASN A 11 41.74 -17.49 27.08
CA ASN A 11 42.98 -16.73 27.23
C ASN A 11 43.75 -17.15 28.51
N ALA A 12 44.99 -16.66 28.67
CA ALA A 12 45.85 -16.99 29.82
C ALA A 12 45.31 -16.55 31.21
N SER A 13 44.10 -15.98 31.27
CA SER A 13 43.39 -15.59 32.49
C SER A 13 42.04 -16.31 32.66
N GLY A 14 41.73 -17.31 31.83
CA GLY A 14 40.52 -18.13 31.95
C GLY A 14 39.24 -17.49 31.41
N ASN A 15 39.33 -16.42 30.61
CA ASN A 15 38.17 -15.76 30.04
C ASN A 15 37.90 -16.20 28.59
N ILE A 16 36.61 -16.28 28.24
CA ILE A 16 36.13 -16.54 26.88
C ILE A 16 36.58 -15.39 25.97
N ASN A 17 37.21 -15.71 24.84
CA ASN A 17 37.67 -14.71 23.88
C ASN A 17 36.51 -14.20 23.02
N VAL A 18 35.68 -13.32 23.59
CA VAL A 18 34.64 -12.60 22.84
C VAL A 18 35.35 -11.61 21.91
N HIS A 19 35.32 -11.89 20.61
CA HIS A 19 35.62 -10.87 19.61
C HIS A 19 34.63 -9.71 19.80
N GLN A 20 35.11 -8.62 20.39
CA GLN A 20 34.37 -7.37 20.43
C GLN A 20 34.34 -6.78 19.02
N ASP A 21 33.39 -7.22 18.21
CA ASP A 21 32.89 -6.43 17.10
C ASP A 21 32.47 -5.09 17.68
N THR A 22 33.35 -4.11 17.52
CA THR A 22 33.21 -2.82 18.17
C THR A 22 32.22 -2.03 17.34
N PHE A 23 30.93 -2.24 17.62
CA PHE A 23 29.85 -1.47 17.03
C PHE A 23 30.13 0.01 17.30
N LEU A 24 30.58 0.72 16.26
CA LEU A 24 30.80 2.16 16.31
C LEU A 24 29.44 2.87 16.34
N THR A 25 28.76 2.78 17.47
CA THR A 25 27.72 3.73 17.84
C THR A 25 28.42 5.09 17.97
N LYS A 26 28.45 5.86 16.88
CA LYS A 26 28.59 7.32 17.00
C LYS A 26 27.55 7.73 18.03
N THR A 27 28.00 8.28 19.16
CA THR A 27 27.12 8.95 20.11
C THR A 27 26.43 10.07 19.35
N ALA A 28 25.19 9.82 18.94
CA ALA A 28 24.40 10.82 18.27
C ALA A 28 24.25 11.99 19.24
N GLY A 29 24.68 13.17 18.81
CA GLY A 29 24.30 14.39 19.50
C GLY A 29 22.76 14.56 19.47
N PRO A 30 22.22 15.58 20.16
CA PRO A 30 20.81 15.93 19.96
C PRO A 30 20.51 16.03 18.47
N MET A 31 19.41 15.39 18.05
CA MET A 31 19.04 15.29 16.64
C MET A 31 18.86 16.70 16.08
N ASP A 32 19.75 17.11 15.17
CA ASP A 32 19.69 18.40 14.52
C ASP A 32 18.35 18.52 13.75
N PRO A 33 17.50 19.51 14.07
CA PRO A 33 16.20 19.68 13.41
C PRO A 33 16.29 19.81 11.89
N SER A 34 17.42 20.28 11.33
CA SER A 34 17.61 20.32 9.87
C SER A 34 17.70 18.94 9.23
N TYR A 35 17.99 17.89 10.00
CA TYR A 35 18.03 16.50 9.54
C TYR A 35 16.67 15.78 9.69
N SER A 36 15.64 16.40 10.27
CA SER A 36 14.33 15.74 10.44
C SER A 36 13.50 15.66 9.15
N GLU A 37 13.88 16.37 8.08
CA GLU A 37 13.13 16.45 6.82
C GLU A 37 13.95 15.99 5.59
N TYR A 38 13.29 15.38 4.61
CA TYR A 38 13.90 15.13 3.31
C TYR A 38 14.12 16.43 2.53
N ASP A 39 15.25 16.52 1.81
CA ASP A 39 15.60 17.70 1.02
C ASP A 39 14.74 17.79 -0.26
N PHE A 40 13.81 18.74 -0.23
CA PHE A 40 12.84 19.02 -1.28
C PHE A 40 13.21 20.30 -2.08
N SER A 41 14.49 20.66 -2.12
CA SER A 41 15.05 21.86 -2.79
C SER A 41 15.66 21.64 -4.18
N HIS A 42 15.77 20.40 -4.68
CA HIS A 42 16.34 20.08 -6.00
C HIS A 42 15.54 20.75 -7.14
N PRO A 43 16.07 20.95 -8.36
CA PRO A 43 15.35 21.67 -9.42
C PRO A 43 14.00 21.06 -9.85
N ARG A 44 13.83 19.73 -9.71
CA ARG A 44 12.60 19.01 -10.09
C ARG A 44 11.99 18.29 -8.90
N ARG A 45 10.65 18.25 -8.81
CA ARG A 45 9.95 17.39 -7.82
C ARG A 45 10.31 15.92 -8.00
N GLY A 46 10.31 15.46 -9.24
CA GLY A 46 10.55 14.07 -9.62
C GLY A 46 9.51 13.54 -10.59
N ILE A 47 9.63 12.26 -10.92
CA ILE A 47 8.70 11.57 -11.82
C ILE A 47 7.60 10.92 -10.98
N ALA A 48 6.34 11.11 -11.40
CA ALA A 48 5.17 10.39 -10.91
C ALA A 48 4.68 9.43 -11.99
N VAL A 49 4.86 8.13 -11.78
CA VAL A 49 4.35 7.09 -12.67
C VAL A 49 2.94 6.70 -12.24
N ILE A 50 1.98 6.77 -13.15
CA ILE A 50 0.57 6.43 -12.92
C ILE A 50 0.21 5.21 -13.78
N VAL A 51 0.01 4.05 -13.15
CA VAL A 51 -0.37 2.79 -13.79
C VAL A 51 -1.86 2.55 -13.57
N VAL A 52 -2.64 2.48 -14.65
CA VAL A 52 -4.09 2.19 -14.57
C VAL A 52 -4.44 1.09 -15.55
N ASN A 53 -4.74 -0.11 -15.02
CA ASN A 53 -5.30 -1.18 -15.82
C ASN A 53 -6.80 -1.26 -15.53
N ASN A 54 -7.60 -1.09 -16.58
CA ASN A 54 -9.07 -1.11 -16.56
C ASN A 54 -9.62 -2.44 -17.10
N GLN A 55 -8.81 -3.19 -17.84
CA GLN A 55 -9.21 -4.41 -18.56
C GLN A 55 -8.15 -5.50 -18.39
N ILE A 56 -8.60 -6.76 -18.40
CA ILE A 56 -7.76 -7.96 -18.44
C ILE A 56 -8.26 -8.81 -19.62
N GLU A 57 -7.35 -9.29 -20.45
CA GLU A 57 -7.63 -10.17 -21.59
C GLU A 57 -8.34 -11.44 -21.09
N GLY A 58 -9.43 -11.83 -21.76
CA GLY A 58 -10.28 -12.95 -21.34
C GLY A 58 -11.31 -12.62 -20.24
N HIS A 59 -11.16 -11.54 -19.47
CA HIS A 59 -12.16 -11.11 -18.51
C HIS A 59 -13.20 -10.17 -19.14
N LYS A 60 -14.48 -10.38 -18.84
CA LYS A 60 -15.59 -9.55 -19.36
C LYS A 60 -15.78 -8.25 -18.60
N GLU A 61 -15.31 -8.19 -17.36
CA GLU A 61 -15.52 -7.04 -16.47
C GLU A 61 -14.48 -5.94 -16.72
N LYS A 62 -14.96 -4.71 -16.88
CA LYS A 62 -14.13 -3.51 -16.92
C LYS A 62 -14.17 -2.82 -15.56
N ARG A 63 -13.05 -2.24 -15.12
CA ARG A 63 -12.98 -1.40 -13.92
C ARG A 63 -13.51 0.01 -14.18
N THR A 64 -14.75 0.14 -14.68
CA THR A 64 -15.43 1.41 -14.96
C THR A 64 -15.27 2.39 -13.79
N GLY A 65 -14.77 3.60 -14.06
CA GLY A 65 -14.43 4.60 -13.03
C GLY A 65 -12.95 4.57 -12.61
N SER A 66 -12.15 3.62 -13.08
CA SER A 66 -10.67 3.68 -12.97
C SER A 66 -10.08 4.84 -13.79
N GLU A 67 -10.82 5.35 -14.77
CA GLU A 67 -10.50 6.59 -15.46
C GLU A 67 -10.56 7.81 -14.51
N LYS A 68 -11.45 7.79 -13.49
CA LYS A 68 -11.49 8.83 -12.45
C LYS A 68 -10.29 8.74 -11.51
N ASP A 69 -9.89 7.52 -11.13
CA ASP A 69 -8.65 7.29 -10.38
C ASP A 69 -7.44 7.91 -11.10
N MET A 70 -7.36 7.72 -12.42
CA MET A 70 -6.31 8.31 -13.26
C MET A 70 -6.33 9.85 -13.20
N THR A 71 -7.50 10.48 -13.36
CA THR A 71 -7.64 11.94 -13.27
C THR A 71 -7.28 12.47 -11.88
N PHE A 72 -7.69 11.80 -10.80
CA PHE A 72 -7.34 12.21 -9.43
C PHE A 72 -5.83 12.15 -9.18
N PHE A 73 -5.16 11.07 -9.60
CA PHE A 73 -3.70 10.99 -9.50
C PHE A 73 -3.02 12.07 -10.35
N GLN A 74 -3.46 12.27 -11.60
CA GLN A 74 -2.88 13.28 -12.49
C GLN A 74 -2.98 14.68 -11.88
N HIS A 75 -4.17 15.11 -11.46
CA HIS A 75 -4.38 16.41 -10.84
C HIS A 75 -3.55 16.59 -9.56
N MET A 76 -3.56 15.59 -8.67
CA MET A 76 -2.78 15.60 -7.42
C MET A 76 -1.28 15.73 -7.67
N PHE A 77 -0.71 14.96 -8.61
CA PHE A 77 0.72 15.03 -8.91
C PHE A 77 1.11 16.31 -9.68
N THR A 78 0.21 16.85 -10.52
CA THR A 78 0.42 18.16 -11.18
C THR A 78 0.49 19.29 -10.16
N ALA A 79 -0.41 19.33 -9.17
CA ALA A 79 -0.41 20.36 -8.12
C ALA A 79 0.88 20.36 -7.27
N TYR A 80 1.58 19.21 -7.21
CA TYR A 80 2.88 19.07 -6.54
C TYR A 80 4.10 19.22 -7.46
N GLY A 81 3.88 19.49 -8.75
CA GLY A 81 4.93 19.76 -9.75
C GLY A 81 5.71 18.54 -10.23
N PHE A 82 5.14 17.33 -10.14
CA PHE A 82 5.76 16.12 -10.68
C PHE A 82 5.69 16.07 -12.22
N GLU A 83 6.70 15.45 -12.83
CA GLU A 83 6.65 14.99 -14.21
C GLU A 83 5.80 13.71 -14.29
N ILE A 84 4.63 13.77 -14.92
CA ILE A 84 3.69 12.65 -14.94
C ILE A 84 3.92 11.74 -16.14
N ARG A 85 4.04 10.43 -15.88
CA ARG A 85 4.08 9.38 -16.91
C ARG A 85 2.94 8.39 -16.68
N THR A 86 1.97 8.36 -17.60
CA THR A 86 0.75 7.55 -17.46
C THR A 86 0.82 6.30 -18.34
N PHE A 87 0.57 5.14 -17.74
CA PHE A 87 0.53 3.83 -18.40
C PHE A 87 -0.85 3.20 -18.23
N PHE A 88 -1.62 3.16 -19.32
CA PHE A 88 -2.98 2.64 -19.33
C PHE A 88 -3.06 1.30 -20.07
N ASN A 89 -3.68 0.28 -19.44
CA ASN A 89 -3.85 -1.07 -20.00
C ASN A 89 -2.56 -1.64 -20.62
N LYS A 90 -1.46 -1.64 -19.85
CA LYS A 90 -0.19 -2.26 -20.31
C LYS A 90 -0.20 -3.77 -20.08
N LYS A 91 0.47 -4.51 -20.97
CA LYS A 91 0.92 -5.88 -20.75
C LYS A 91 2.08 -5.92 -19.74
N SER A 92 2.35 -7.08 -19.14
CA SER A 92 3.33 -7.22 -18.07
C SER A 92 4.76 -6.93 -18.50
N GLN A 93 5.19 -7.48 -19.64
CA GLN A 93 6.53 -7.24 -20.16
C GLN A 93 6.74 -5.77 -20.53
N ASP A 94 5.72 -5.13 -21.11
CA ASP A 94 5.76 -3.71 -21.44
C ASP A 94 5.85 -2.85 -20.18
N LEU A 95 4.97 -3.07 -19.18
CA LEU A 95 4.99 -2.30 -17.93
C LEU A 95 6.31 -2.43 -17.18
N LEU A 96 6.85 -3.66 -17.08
CA LEU A 96 8.17 -3.91 -16.46
C LEU A 96 9.29 -3.23 -17.23
N LYS A 97 9.26 -3.24 -18.57
CA LYS A 97 10.26 -2.57 -19.40
C LYS A 97 10.21 -1.04 -19.25
N GLU A 98 9.01 -0.46 -19.24
CA GLU A 98 8.82 0.98 -19.05
C GLU A 98 9.33 1.43 -17.68
N LEU A 99 8.94 0.73 -16.61
CA LEU A 99 9.42 1.02 -15.24
C LEU A 99 10.92 0.77 -15.09
N HIS A 100 11.46 -0.28 -15.72
CA HIS A 100 12.90 -0.52 -15.74
C HIS A 100 13.64 0.63 -16.43
N ASN A 101 13.18 1.10 -17.58
CA ASN A 101 13.78 2.23 -18.27
C ASN A 101 13.79 3.49 -17.38
N ILE A 102 12.66 3.80 -16.74
CA ILE A 102 12.55 4.92 -15.79
C ILE A 102 13.56 4.78 -14.65
N SER A 103 13.74 3.57 -14.09
CA SER A 103 14.72 3.32 -13.02
C SER A 103 16.20 3.49 -13.43
N LYS A 104 16.48 3.65 -14.73
CA LYS A 104 17.82 3.90 -15.28
C LYS A 104 18.03 5.35 -15.73
N GLU A 105 17.06 6.23 -15.49
CA GLU A 105 17.20 7.66 -15.72
C GLU A 105 17.97 8.35 -14.58
N ASP A 106 18.45 9.57 -14.84
CA ASP A 106 19.15 10.36 -13.85
C ASP A 106 18.17 11.16 -12.97
N HIS A 107 17.98 10.67 -11.74
CA HIS A 107 17.17 11.32 -10.72
C HIS A 107 17.98 12.21 -9.76
N SER A 108 19.25 12.52 -10.06
CA SER A 108 20.11 13.35 -9.19
C SER A 108 19.52 14.74 -8.93
N GLU A 109 18.82 15.32 -9.91
CA GLU A 109 18.13 16.63 -9.81
C GLU A 109 16.65 16.55 -9.38
N ASN A 110 16.17 15.37 -8.95
CA ASN A 110 14.80 15.16 -8.47
C ASN A 110 14.77 15.15 -6.93
N ASP A 111 13.74 15.70 -6.30
CA ASP A 111 13.55 15.57 -4.84
C ASP A 111 13.17 14.14 -4.44
N CYS A 112 12.34 13.48 -5.24
CA CYS A 112 11.71 12.21 -4.90
C CYS A 112 11.28 11.40 -6.14
N PHE A 113 10.65 10.24 -5.90
CA PHE A 113 9.97 9.45 -6.92
C PHE A 113 8.57 9.06 -6.43
N ALA A 114 7.59 9.00 -7.34
CA ALA A 114 6.25 8.54 -7.02
C ALA A 114 5.74 7.45 -7.98
N LEU A 115 5.04 6.45 -7.42
CA LEU A 115 4.39 5.37 -8.17
C LEU A 115 2.96 5.17 -7.68
N ALA A 116 2.00 5.40 -8.55
CA ALA A 116 0.57 5.29 -8.27
C ALA A 116 -0.05 4.20 -9.15
N ILE A 117 -0.76 3.25 -8.55
CA ILE A 117 -1.29 2.07 -9.22
C ILE A 117 -2.78 1.93 -8.94
N SER A 118 -3.62 1.83 -9.99
CA SER A 118 -5.03 1.42 -9.89
C SER A 118 -5.31 0.25 -10.83
N THR A 119 -5.42 -0.96 -10.29
CA THR A 119 -5.60 -2.21 -11.05
C THR A 119 -6.57 -3.17 -10.33
N HIS A 120 -6.81 -4.36 -10.88
CA HIS A 120 -7.16 -5.50 -10.03
C HIS A 120 -5.90 -5.95 -9.26
N GLY A 121 -6.09 -6.70 -8.18
CA GLY A 121 -5.02 -7.30 -7.39
C GLY A 121 -5.56 -8.44 -6.54
N GLU A 122 -4.66 -9.28 -6.06
CA GLU A 122 -4.93 -10.37 -5.14
C GLU A 122 -3.74 -10.54 -4.17
N GLY A 123 -3.99 -11.22 -3.05
CA GLY A 123 -2.92 -11.72 -2.19
C GLY A 123 -2.63 -13.17 -2.53
N VAL A 124 -1.45 -13.46 -3.10
CA VAL A 124 -1.04 -14.84 -3.41
C VAL A 124 -0.21 -15.42 -2.28
N ILE A 125 -0.42 -16.70 -1.98
CA ILE A 125 0.44 -17.50 -1.12
C ILE A 125 1.00 -18.62 -1.99
N GLU A 126 2.28 -18.56 -2.31
CA GLU A 126 2.94 -19.68 -3.00
C GLU A 126 3.30 -20.75 -1.96
N ARG A 127 3.43 -22.01 -2.38
CA ARG A 127 3.73 -23.10 -1.45
C ARG A 127 5.06 -22.82 -0.75
N ASN A 128 5.04 -22.83 0.58
CA ASN A 128 6.20 -22.55 1.43
C ASN A 128 6.78 -21.14 1.22
N THR A 129 5.94 -20.14 0.96
CA THR A 129 6.36 -18.72 0.94
C THR A 129 5.45 -17.82 1.77
N SER A 130 5.95 -16.64 2.12
CA SER A 130 5.14 -15.55 2.64
C SER A 130 4.11 -15.07 1.61
N ARG A 131 2.97 -14.58 2.09
CA ARG A 131 1.97 -13.89 1.28
C ARG A 131 2.60 -12.73 0.50
N GLU A 132 2.43 -12.72 -0.81
CA GLU A 132 2.85 -11.65 -1.72
C GLU A 132 1.63 -10.90 -2.27
N ASP A 133 1.77 -9.60 -2.49
CA ASP A 133 0.75 -8.79 -3.16
C ASP A 133 1.02 -8.70 -4.65
N VAL A 134 -0.03 -8.91 -5.44
CA VAL A 134 0.03 -9.02 -6.90
C VAL A 134 -0.91 -7.97 -7.52
N ILE A 135 -0.48 -7.36 -8.63
CA ILE A 135 -1.34 -6.53 -9.49
C ILE A 135 -1.60 -7.22 -10.82
N TYR A 136 -2.75 -6.96 -11.44
CA TYR A 136 -3.07 -7.46 -12.78
C TYR A 136 -2.66 -6.45 -13.85
N THR A 137 -1.99 -6.96 -14.88
CA THR A 137 -1.83 -6.32 -16.19
C THR A 137 -2.91 -6.82 -17.15
N THR A 138 -2.86 -6.44 -18.42
CA THR A 138 -3.86 -6.95 -19.38
C THR A 138 -3.71 -8.43 -19.66
N ASP A 139 -2.55 -9.03 -19.43
CA ASP A 139 -2.17 -10.38 -19.86
C ASP A 139 -1.89 -11.38 -18.72
N GLN A 140 -1.43 -10.90 -17.56
CA GLN A 140 -1.05 -11.75 -16.41
C GLN A 140 -0.99 -10.90 -15.12
N THR A 141 -0.36 -11.45 -14.08
CA THR A 141 -0.08 -10.75 -12.82
C THR A 141 1.41 -10.40 -12.67
N ILE A 142 1.70 -9.37 -11.85
CA ILE A 142 3.04 -9.00 -11.40
C ILE A 142 3.03 -8.85 -9.88
N LYS A 143 4.01 -9.46 -9.19
CA LYS A 143 4.27 -9.20 -7.77
C LYS A 143 4.69 -7.74 -7.57
N VAL A 144 4.00 -7.02 -6.69
CA VAL A 144 4.28 -5.60 -6.38
C VAL A 144 5.75 -5.40 -6.01
N ARG A 145 6.33 -6.35 -5.27
CA ARG A 145 7.76 -6.36 -4.92
C ARG A 145 8.69 -6.13 -6.11
N TYR A 146 8.43 -6.75 -7.27
CA TYR A 146 9.27 -6.56 -8.46
C TYR A 146 9.23 -5.13 -9.01
N LEU A 147 8.12 -4.42 -8.83
CA LEU A 147 7.99 -3.01 -9.23
C LEU A 147 8.76 -2.10 -8.28
N LEU A 148 8.66 -2.35 -6.96
CA LEU A 148 9.38 -1.59 -5.93
C LEU A 148 10.90 -1.81 -6.02
N GLU A 149 11.32 -3.05 -6.27
CA GLU A 149 12.73 -3.43 -6.36
C GLU A 149 13.53 -2.59 -7.36
N LEU A 150 12.91 -2.23 -8.51
CA LEU A 150 13.55 -1.44 -9.55
C LEU A 150 14.11 -0.11 -9.03
N PHE A 151 13.45 0.49 -8.03
CA PHE A 151 13.77 1.81 -7.50
C PHE A 151 14.58 1.78 -6.19
N THR A 152 14.99 0.60 -5.71
CA THR A 152 15.89 0.45 -4.54
C THR A 152 17.23 1.15 -4.75
N ASP A 153 17.93 1.49 -3.65
CA ASP A 153 19.28 2.09 -3.69
C ASP A 153 20.29 1.30 -4.54
N GLU A 154 20.21 -0.03 -4.56
CA GLU A 154 21.08 -0.89 -5.37
C GLU A 154 20.76 -0.76 -6.87
N LYS A 155 19.46 -0.78 -7.23
CA LYS A 155 19.03 -0.81 -8.64
C LYS A 155 18.86 0.58 -9.26
N CYS A 156 18.69 1.62 -8.44
CA CYS A 156 18.50 3.01 -8.83
C CYS A 156 19.27 3.97 -7.89
N PRO A 157 20.61 4.07 -8.03
CA PRO A 157 21.46 4.80 -7.08
C PRO A 157 21.22 6.33 -7.02
N THR A 158 20.70 6.94 -8.08
CA THR A 158 20.41 8.38 -8.16
C THR A 158 19.19 8.81 -7.31
N LEU A 159 18.43 7.85 -6.77
CA LEU A 159 17.38 8.06 -5.77
C LEU A 159 17.83 7.74 -4.32
N LYS A 160 19.10 7.38 -4.10
CA LYS A 160 19.59 7.03 -2.76
C LYS A 160 19.42 8.19 -1.76
N GLY A 161 18.82 7.91 -0.60
CA GLY A 161 18.50 8.93 0.41
C GLY A 161 17.31 9.83 0.06
N LYS A 162 16.58 9.53 -1.03
CA LYS A 162 15.42 10.29 -1.51
C LYS A 162 14.14 9.45 -1.37
N PRO A 163 13.01 10.06 -0.97
CA PRO A 163 11.81 9.30 -0.66
C PRO A 163 11.12 8.77 -1.92
N ARG A 164 10.54 7.59 -1.78
CA ARG A 164 9.86 6.85 -2.84
C ARG A 164 8.43 6.59 -2.39
N ILE A 165 7.50 7.38 -2.90
CA ILE A 165 6.11 7.47 -2.43
C ILE A 165 5.22 6.61 -3.32
N VAL A 166 4.57 5.59 -2.76
CA VAL A 166 3.81 4.60 -3.52
C VAL A 166 2.36 4.50 -3.02
N PHE A 167 1.41 4.58 -3.95
CA PHE A 167 -0.03 4.47 -3.67
C PHE A 167 -0.64 3.33 -4.49
N ILE A 168 -1.27 2.35 -3.84
CA ILE A 168 -1.75 1.12 -4.50
C ILE A 168 -3.25 0.89 -4.23
N GLN A 169 -4.06 1.16 -5.24
CA GLN A 169 -5.47 0.76 -5.36
C GLN A 169 -5.57 -0.59 -6.07
N ALA A 170 -5.51 -1.66 -5.29
CA ALA A 170 -5.81 -3.02 -5.72
C ALA A 170 -6.48 -3.78 -4.56
N CYS A 171 -7.28 -4.80 -4.87
CA CYS A 171 -7.70 -5.75 -3.85
C CYS A 171 -6.50 -6.56 -3.37
N ARG A 172 -6.58 -7.09 -2.15
CA ARG A 172 -5.52 -7.89 -1.50
C ARG A 172 -6.04 -9.24 -1.01
N GLY A 173 -7.23 -9.60 -1.45
CA GLY A 173 -7.97 -10.82 -1.18
C GLY A 173 -9.48 -10.54 -1.35
N GLU A 174 -10.30 -11.46 -0.83
CA GLU A 174 -11.77 -11.43 -1.00
C GLU A 174 -12.52 -11.08 0.29
N GLU A 175 -11.83 -10.85 1.41
CA GLU A 175 -12.46 -10.51 2.68
C GLU A 175 -13.15 -9.15 2.62
N LEU A 176 -14.35 -9.08 3.19
CA LEU A 176 -15.15 -7.88 3.29
C LEU A 176 -15.18 -7.45 4.76
N ASP A 177 -14.89 -6.18 5.02
CA ASP A 177 -14.96 -5.61 6.36
C ASP A 177 -16.43 -5.26 6.68
N ASP A 178 -17.04 -5.98 7.62
CA ASP A 178 -18.39 -5.71 8.11
C ASP A 178 -18.46 -4.44 8.98
N GLY A 179 -17.32 -3.91 9.42
CA GLY A 179 -17.23 -2.80 10.35
C GLY A 179 -17.68 -3.16 11.77
N VAL A 180 -17.52 -2.19 12.68
CA VAL A 180 -18.01 -2.27 14.06
C VAL A 180 -18.64 -0.93 14.45
N THR A 181 -19.82 -0.96 15.07
CA THR A 181 -20.44 0.25 15.64
C THR A 181 -19.72 0.63 16.95
N VAL A 182 -19.16 1.83 17.00
CA VAL A 182 -18.49 2.38 18.19
C VAL A 182 -19.37 3.47 18.81
N HIS A 183 -19.79 3.26 20.06
CA HIS A 183 -20.43 4.30 20.87
C HIS A 183 -19.37 5.17 21.53
N LEU A 184 -19.10 6.34 20.95
CA LEU A 184 -18.26 7.36 21.57
C LEU A 184 -19.04 8.06 22.70
N SER A 185 -18.70 7.76 23.95
CA SER A 185 -19.16 8.56 25.08
C SER A 185 -18.46 9.92 25.06
N THR A 186 -19.15 10.97 24.63
CA THR A 186 -18.70 12.35 24.87
C THR A 186 -18.80 12.63 26.36
N SER A 187 -17.71 12.36 27.09
CA SER A 187 -17.56 12.76 28.48
C SER A 187 -17.68 14.27 28.59
N THR A 188 -18.87 14.74 28.96
CA THR A 188 -19.14 16.16 29.19
C THR A 188 -18.62 16.53 30.58
N SER A 189 -17.30 16.45 30.75
CA SER A 189 -16.61 16.89 31.96
C SER A 189 -16.65 18.40 32.02
N VAL A 190 -17.72 18.95 32.61
CA VAL A 190 -17.72 20.31 33.15
C VAL A 190 -16.79 20.32 34.35
N GLN A 191 -15.50 20.54 34.09
CA GLN A 191 -14.52 20.91 35.10
C GLN A 191 -14.22 22.39 34.88
N ASN A 192 -14.48 23.19 35.92
CA ASN A 192 -14.06 24.59 35.94
C ASN A 192 -12.54 24.64 36.15
N ALA A 193 -11.85 25.31 35.22
CA ALA A 193 -10.48 25.82 35.31
C ALA A 193 -9.36 24.83 35.70
N ASP A 194 -8.36 24.69 34.84
CA ASP A 194 -7.21 25.61 34.92
C ASP A 194 -6.73 25.94 33.50
N GLU A 195 -6.19 27.15 33.32
CA GLU A 195 -5.73 27.65 32.02
C GLU A 195 -4.29 27.18 31.74
N GLU A 196 -4.09 26.36 30.70
CA GLU A 196 -3.05 26.55 29.67
C GLU A 196 -3.18 25.48 28.56
N ASP A 197 -3.05 25.92 27.30
CA ASP A 197 -2.90 25.13 26.07
C ASP A 197 -4.07 24.23 25.58
N MET A 198 -5.12 24.84 25.00
CA MET A 198 -5.92 24.19 23.94
C MET A 198 -6.73 25.18 23.07
N THR A 199 -6.22 25.51 21.88
CA THR A 199 -6.96 26.26 20.85
C THR A 199 -7.11 25.46 19.55
N ASP A 200 -8.03 24.49 19.49
CA ASP A 200 -8.52 23.96 18.18
C ASP A 200 -9.83 23.13 18.20
N LEU A 201 -10.67 23.24 19.25
CA LEU A 201 -11.89 22.41 19.39
C LEU A 201 -13.23 23.15 19.16
N SER A 202 -13.22 24.25 18.40
CA SER A 202 -14.42 25.09 18.15
C SER A 202 -15.08 24.92 16.77
N SER A 203 -14.52 24.09 15.88
CA SER A 203 -14.96 23.99 14.47
C SER A 203 -15.90 22.81 14.13
N TYR A 204 -16.18 21.90 15.07
CA TYR A 204 -16.83 20.62 14.73
C TYR A 204 -18.36 20.58 14.90
N THR A 205 -18.97 21.57 15.56
CA THR A 205 -20.39 21.51 16.00
C THR A 205 -21.41 22.07 15.01
N ALA A 206 -20.98 22.67 13.88
CA ALA A 206 -21.85 23.50 13.03
C ALA A 206 -22.56 22.78 11.85
N GLN A 207 -22.36 21.47 11.64
CA GLN A 207 -22.76 20.80 10.37
C GLN A 207 -23.82 19.68 10.50
N LYS A 208 -24.59 19.60 11.60
CA LYS A 208 -25.53 18.49 11.84
C LYS A 208 -27.01 18.85 12.02
N GLN A 209 -27.46 20.00 11.49
CA GLN A 209 -28.87 20.41 11.48
C GLN A 209 -29.40 20.81 10.08
N VAL A 210 -29.35 19.90 9.11
CA VAL A 210 -30.27 19.90 7.95
C VAL A 210 -30.58 18.46 7.56
N VAL A 211 -31.78 18.24 6.99
CA VAL A 211 -32.32 16.97 6.45
C VAL A 211 -32.88 15.99 7.49
N GLN A 212 -34.11 16.25 7.93
CA GLN A 212 -35.03 15.22 8.44
C GLN A 212 -36.50 15.66 8.26
N GLN A 213 -37.16 15.26 7.15
CA GLN A 213 -38.64 15.19 7.02
C GLN A 213 -39.12 14.57 5.69
N ALA A 214 -40.38 14.06 5.71
CA ALA A 214 -41.18 13.33 4.70
C ALA A 214 -40.75 11.86 4.43
N SER A 215 -41.52 10.78 4.74
CA SER A 215 -42.96 10.42 4.64
C SER A 215 -43.44 10.08 3.20
N ASP A 216 -44.35 9.15 2.91
CA ASP A 216 -44.89 7.93 3.55
C ASP A 216 -45.69 7.13 2.47
N ASP A 217 -46.27 5.97 2.83
CA ASP A 217 -47.38 5.21 2.19
C ASP A 217 -47.21 4.20 1.01
N ALA A 218 -47.56 2.95 1.37
CA ALA A 218 -48.19 1.76 0.72
C ALA A 218 -48.47 1.64 -0.81
N ASP A 219 -48.31 0.40 -1.36
CA ASP A 219 -49.46 -0.49 -1.69
C ASP A 219 -49.06 -1.96 -2.08
N ALA A 220 -50.04 -2.85 -2.32
CA ALA A 220 -49.89 -4.34 -2.25
C ALA A 220 -49.83 -5.19 -3.57
N LEU A 221 -49.56 -6.50 -3.39
CA LEU A 221 -49.35 -7.61 -4.36
C LEU A 221 -50.62 -8.12 -5.10
N PRO A 222 -50.54 -8.82 -6.28
CA PRO A 222 -50.42 -10.30 -6.28
C PRO A 222 -49.72 -11.04 -7.49
N SER A 223 -49.05 -12.15 -7.15
CA SER A 223 -48.96 -13.49 -7.81
C SER A 223 -49.23 -13.73 -9.31
N ILE A 224 -48.37 -14.53 -9.97
CA ILE A 224 -48.72 -15.69 -10.84
C ILE A 224 -47.51 -16.66 -11.00
N ALA A 225 -47.75 -17.91 -11.41
CA ALA A 225 -46.90 -19.08 -11.12
C ALA A 225 -46.09 -19.69 -12.30
N ALA A 226 -45.02 -20.41 -11.91
CA ALA A 226 -44.43 -21.68 -12.45
C ALA A 226 -44.26 -21.96 -13.96
N ILE A 227 -43.09 -22.56 -14.31
CA ILE A 227 -42.92 -23.64 -15.32
C ILE A 227 -41.60 -24.42 -15.06
N HIS A 228 -41.45 -25.61 -15.68
CA HIS A 228 -40.64 -26.78 -15.27
C HIS A 228 -39.24 -26.96 -15.91
N ARG A 229 -38.35 -27.69 -15.17
CA ARG A 229 -37.33 -28.73 -15.58
C ARG A 229 -36.27 -28.33 -16.66
N HIS A 230 -35.00 -28.77 -16.63
CA HIS A 230 -34.44 -30.12 -16.45
C HIS A 230 -33.00 -30.12 -15.85
N GLY A 231 -32.46 -31.31 -15.58
CA GLY A 231 -31.23 -31.58 -14.80
C GLY A 231 -29.88 -31.68 -15.55
N PRO A 232 -28.88 -32.40 -14.99
CA PRO A 232 -27.47 -31.95 -15.02
C PRO A 232 -26.53 -32.68 -16.00
N GLY A 233 -25.44 -32.01 -16.38
CA GLY A 233 -24.30 -32.60 -17.10
C GLY A 233 -22.98 -32.46 -16.33
N ARG A 234 -22.36 -33.59 -15.98
CA ARG A 234 -20.98 -33.65 -15.43
C ARG A 234 -19.98 -33.87 -16.57
N HIS A 235 -18.86 -33.15 -16.57
CA HIS A 235 -17.68 -33.53 -17.33
C HIS A 235 -16.42 -33.41 -16.47
N ASN A 236 -15.78 -34.56 -16.22
CA ASN A 236 -14.46 -34.65 -15.60
C ASN A 236 -13.41 -34.46 -16.70
N PHE A 237 -12.37 -33.65 -16.45
CA PHE A 237 -11.15 -33.63 -17.24
C PHE A 237 -9.94 -33.90 -16.36
N THR A 238 -9.26 -35.01 -16.63
CA THR A 238 -8.02 -35.43 -15.96
C THR A 238 -6.84 -34.93 -16.77
N VAL A 239 -5.91 -34.19 -16.16
CA VAL A 239 -4.65 -33.75 -16.79
C VAL A 239 -3.47 -34.40 -16.07
N GLN A 240 -2.63 -35.13 -16.81
CA GLN A 240 -1.37 -35.67 -16.32
C GLN A 240 -0.20 -34.70 -16.61
N PRO A 241 0.78 -34.55 -15.70
CA PRO A 241 1.96 -33.70 -15.92
C PRO A 241 3.24 -34.48 -16.26
N LYS A 242 4.03 -34.01 -17.24
CA LYS A 242 5.49 -34.26 -17.43
C LYS A 242 6.01 -33.50 -18.67
N PRO A 243 7.33 -33.22 -18.81
CA PRO A 243 8.35 -32.91 -17.81
C PRO A 243 9.11 -31.58 -18.10
N THR A 244 9.95 -31.18 -17.14
CA THR A 244 10.74 -29.93 -17.05
C THR A 244 12.01 -29.87 -17.89
N LEU A 245 12.35 -28.68 -18.40
CA LEU A 245 13.68 -28.18 -18.83
C LEU A 245 13.65 -26.63 -18.72
N VAL A 246 14.66 -25.83 -18.34
CA VAL A 246 16.01 -25.99 -17.72
C VAL A 246 16.27 -24.75 -16.82
N SER A 247 17.20 -24.83 -15.87
CA SER A 247 17.55 -23.80 -14.86
C SER A 247 18.44 -22.63 -15.34
N GLN A 248 18.29 -21.46 -14.72
CA GLN A 248 19.38 -20.49 -14.52
C GLN A 248 19.63 -20.26 -13.02
N GLN A 249 20.88 -20.00 -12.65
CA GLN A 249 21.40 -20.21 -11.29
C GLN A 249 21.03 -19.08 -10.32
N VAL A 250 20.35 -19.44 -9.22
CA VAL A 250 20.26 -18.59 -8.02
C VAL A 250 21.58 -18.72 -7.24
N ARG A 251 22.09 -17.59 -6.74
CA ARG A 251 23.30 -17.56 -5.87
C ARG A 251 23.07 -18.48 -4.66
N GLN A 252 23.89 -19.52 -4.51
CA GLN A 252 23.84 -20.40 -3.34
C GLN A 252 24.29 -19.64 -2.09
N THR A 253 23.36 -19.42 -1.16
CA THR A 253 23.67 -19.04 0.22
C THR A 253 24.40 -20.19 0.88
N GLN A 254 25.57 -19.95 1.50
CA GLN A 254 26.27 -21.00 2.24
C GLN A 254 25.46 -21.38 3.49
N VAL A 255 25.10 -22.67 3.58
CA VAL A 255 24.38 -23.23 4.72
C VAL A 255 25.40 -23.78 5.71
N TYR A 256 25.48 -23.17 6.90
CA TYR A 256 26.22 -23.72 8.03
C TYR A 256 25.31 -24.70 8.80
N SER A 257 25.60 -25.99 8.72
CA SER A 257 24.86 -27.02 9.46
C SER A 257 25.54 -27.35 10.79
N TYR A 258 24.87 -27.07 11.91
CA TYR A 258 25.23 -27.57 13.24
C TYR A 258 24.35 -28.77 13.59
N SER A 259 24.95 -29.93 13.87
CA SER A 259 24.24 -31.17 14.20
C SER A 259 23.67 -31.12 15.62
N GLY A 260 22.35 -31.19 15.78
CA GLY A 260 21.70 -31.37 17.09
C GLY A 260 20.38 -30.63 17.28
N TYR A 261 20.08 -29.64 16.45
CA TYR A 261 18.82 -28.87 16.52
C TYR A 261 17.88 -29.26 15.38
N THR A 262 16.59 -29.42 15.68
CA THR A 262 15.54 -29.42 14.66
C THR A 262 15.53 -28.05 13.98
N GLN A 263 15.88 -27.99 12.69
CA GLN A 263 15.68 -26.78 11.90
C GLN A 263 14.17 -26.55 11.73
N GLU A 264 13.60 -25.68 12.55
CA GLU A 264 12.38 -24.99 12.15
C GLU A 264 12.72 -24.09 10.96
N GLU A 265 11.97 -24.23 9.87
CA GLU A 265 12.05 -23.31 8.74
C GLU A 265 11.45 -21.97 9.17
N VAL A 266 12.29 -21.07 9.67
CA VAL A 266 11.87 -19.71 10.05
C VAL A 266 11.67 -18.88 8.77
N TYR A 267 10.43 -18.86 8.28
CA TYR A 267 10.03 -18.08 7.12
C TYR A 267 10.01 -16.57 7.43
N VAL A 268 11.06 -15.85 7.02
CA VAL A 268 11.11 -14.39 7.09
C VAL A 268 10.28 -13.80 5.96
N VAL A 269 9.22 -13.06 6.31
CA VAL A 269 8.44 -12.27 5.34
C VAL A 269 9.33 -11.13 4.81
N PRO A 270 9.51 -10.98 3.48
CA PRO A 270 10.22 -9.83 2.91
C PRO A 270 9.57 -8.53 3.38
N ALA A 271 10.38 -7.55 3.76
CA ALA A 271 9.84 -6.25 4.19
C ALA A 271 8.94 -5.66 3.08
N PRO A 272 7.71 -5.20 3.40
CA PRO A 272 6.74 -4.71 2.41
C PRO A 272 7.16 -3.38 1.75
N CYS A 273 8.34 -2.86 2.11
CA CYS A 273 8.94 -1.62 1.63
C CYS A 273 10.46 -1.65 1.87
N TYR A 274 11.21 -0.95 1.02
CA TYR A 274 12.66 -0.78 1.13
C TYR A 274 13.02 0.56 1.80
N ASP A 275 14.30 0.84 2.01
CA ASP A 275 14.76 2.09 2.63
C ASP A 275 14.30 3.32 1.83
N ASP A 276 13.88 4.37 2.54
CA ASP A 276 13.24 5.58 2.00
C ASP A 276 11.91 5.34 1.25
N PHE A 277 11.29 4.16 1.31
CA PHE A 277 9.95 3.95 0.77
C PHE A 277 8.85 4.30 1.77
N LEU A 278 7.77 4.87 1.24
CA LEU A 278 6.44 4.83 1.82
C LEU A 278 5.51 4.13 0.83
N VAL A 279 4.81 3.08 1.27
CA VAL A 279 3.83 2.34 0.46
C VAL A 279 2.49 2.34 1.19
N MET A 280 1.50 3.00 0.61
CA MET A 280 0.13 3.01 1.13
C MET A 280 -0.80 2.20 0.21
N TYR A 281 -1.37 1.13 0.76
CA TYR A 281 -2.36 0.31 0.09
C TYR A 281 -3.77 0.78 0.46
N ALA A 282 -4.69 0.67 -0.49
CA ALA A 282 -6.10 0.99 -0.29
C ALA A 282 -6.80 0.15 0.79
N THR A 283 -6.26 -1.03 1.12
CA THR A 283 -6.88 -2.02 2.01
C THR A 283 -5.81 -2.92 2.67
N PRO A 284 -6.08 -3.60 3.80
CA PRO A 284 -5.12 -4.48 4.47
C PRO A 284 -4.89 -5.79 3.69
N PRO A 285 -3.87 -6.60 4.04
CA PRO A 285 -3.70 -7.96 3.52
C PRO A 285 -4.99 -8.78 3.72
N GLY A 286 -5.48 -9.43 2.66
CA GLY A 286 -6.69 -10.29 2.71
C GLY A 286 -7.98 -9.60 2.23
N TYR A 287 -8.05 -8.27 2.25
CA TYR A 287 -9.30 -7.53 2.09
C TYR A 287 -9.56 -7.01 0.66
N PHE A 288 -10.82 -6.74 0.38
CA PHE A 288 -11.31 -6.08 -0.83
C PHE A 288 -11.03 -4.56 -0.82
N ALA A 289 -11.02 -3.93 -2.00
CA ALA A 289 -10.86 -2.47 -2.16
C ALA A 289 -11.96 -1.89 -3.07
N PHE A 290 -12.79 -1.01 -2.53
CA PHE A 290 -14.01 -0.54 -3.17
C PHE A 290 -13.80 0.60 -4.18
N ARG A 291 -14.66 0.59 -5.22
CA ARG A 291 -14.75 1.62 -6.25
C ARG A 291 -16.19 1.83 -6.69
N ARG A 292 -16.57 3.10 -6.87
CA ARG A 292 -17.83 3.51 -7.50
C ARG A 292 -17.57 3.80 -8.97
N THR A 293 -18.51 3.43 -9.84
CA THR A 293 -18.36 3.55 -11.30
C THR A 293 -18.33 4.99 -11.79
N THR A 294 -19.00 5.91 -11.08
CA THR A 294 -19.10 7.34 -11.41
C THR A 294 -18.10 8.22 -10.65
N GLU A 295 -17.73 7.84 -9.43
CA GLU A 295 -16.89 8.64 -8.53
C GLU A 295 -15.43 8.17 -8.40
N GLY A 296 -15.07 7.00 -8.94
CA GLY A 296 -13.74 6.39 -8.73
C GLY A 296 -13.63 5.57 -7.44
N SER A 297 -12.41 5.19 -7.09
CA SER A 297 -12.10 4.42 -5.88
C SER A 297 -12.21 5.28 -4.62
N TRP A 298 -12.65 4.68 -3.52
CA TRP A 298 -12.78 5.39 -2.25
C TRP A 298 -11.43 5.90 -1.76
N PHE A 299 -10.39 5.08 -1.89
CA PHE A 299 -9.04 5.43 -1.50
C PHE A 299 -8.49 6.61 -2.32
N ILE A 300 -8.47 6.53 -3.65
CA ILE A 300 -7.80 7.57 -4.47
C ILE A 300 -8.56 8.90 -4.43
N LYS A 301 -9.89 8.86 -4.43
CA LYS A 301 -10.72 10.08 -4.28
C LYS A 301 -10.38 10.80 -2.96
N ASN A 302 -10.38 10.08 -1.84
CA ASN A 302 -10.08 10.68 -0.53
C ASN A 302 -8.60 11.05 -0.37
N LEU A 303 -7.68 10.30 -1.00
CA LEU A 303 -6.25 10.61 -1.04
C LEU A 303 -6.01 11.96 -1.73
N ALA A 304 -6.54 12.15 -2.94
CA ALA A 304 -6.44 13.41 -3.66
C ALA A 304 -7.13 14.56 -2.90
N GLU A 305 -8.35 14.36 -2.38
CA GLU A 305 -9.09 15.40 -1.65
C GLU A 305 -8.40 15.86 -0.35
N VAL A 306 -7.64 14.97 0.32
CA VAL A 306 -6.84 15.36 1.50
C VAL A 306 -5.50 15.99 1.08
N LEU A 307 -4.79 15.39 0.13
CA LEU A 307 -3.49 15.90 -0.31
C LEU A 307 -3.57 17.19 -1.13
N LEU A 308 -4.71 17.53 -1.74
CA LEU A 308 -4.91 18.83 -2.39
C LEU A 308 -5.30 19.95 -1.41
N GLN A 309 -5.40 19.69 -0.11
CA GLN A 309 -5.66 20.76 0.85
C GLN A 309 -4.44 21.68 0.99
N PRO A 310 -4.63 23.02 1.01
CA PRO A 310 -3.52 23.95 1.11
C PRO A 310 -2.82 23.91 2.47
N GLY A 311 -1.51 24.18 2.42
CA GLY A 311 -0.65 24.36 3.58
C GLY A 311 0.43 23.28 3.71
N ARG A 312 1.57 23.67 4.28
CA ARG A 312 2.70 22.78 4.54
C ARG A 312 2.37 21.83 5.69
N ARG A 313 2.21 20.53 5.40
CA ARG A 313 1.87 19.48 6.39
C ARG A 313 2.69 18.22 6.13
N SER A 314 3.00 17.45 7.18
CA SER A 314 3.70 16.16 7.04
C SER A 314 2.81 15.16 6.33
N LEU A 315 3.37 14.47 5.33
CA LEU A 315 2.66 13.49 4.51
C LEU A 315 2.02 12.40 5.37
N LEU A 316 2.71 11.85 6.37
CA LEU A 316 2.17 10.80 7.25
C LEU A 316 0.93 11.27 8.03
N ARG A 317 0.90 12.55 8.44
CA ARG A 317 -0.28 13.15 9.11
C ARG A 317 -1.47 13.24 8.16
N GLU A 318 -1.24 13.62 6.90
CA GLU A 318 -2.30 13.66 5.88
C GLU A 318 -2.76 12.25 5.48
N LEU A 319 -1.87 11.28 5.30
CA LEU A 319 -2.25 9.89 5.02
C LEU A 319 -3.04 9.26 6.19
N THR A 320 -2.76 9.65 7.44
CA THR A 320 -3.60 9.30 8.60
C THR A 320 -5.01 9.88 8.49
N ARG A 321 -5.17 11.10 7.96
CA ARG A 321 -6.49 11.68 7.67
C ARG A 321 -7.20 10.98 6.51
N VAL A 322 -6.46 10.48 5.51
CA VAL A 322 -7.00 9.62 4.44
C VAL A 322 -7.56 8.32 5.02
N ILE A 323 -6.81 7.63 5.90
CA ILE A 323 -7.31 6.44 6.63
C ILE A 323 -8.61 6.80 7.34
N ARG A 324 -8.60 7.84 8.19
CA ARG A 324 -9.79 8.28 8.94
C ARG A 324 -11.00 8.51 8.03
N LYS A 325 -10.83 9.24 6.92
CA LYS A 325 -11.92 9.50 5.96
C LYS A 325 -12.46 8.21 5.34
N VAL A 326 -11.60 7.31 4.87
CA VAL A 326 -12.04 6.08 4.20
C VAL A 326 -12.74 5.16 5.20
N SER A 327 -12.14 4.92 6.38
CA SER A 327 -12.69 3.98 7.37
C SER A 327 -13.97 4.49 8.06
N GLN A 328 -14.11 5.80 8.29
CA GLN A 328 -15.28 6.38 8.98
C GLN A 328 -16.41 6.78 8.02
N ASN A 329 -16.08 7.46 6.91
CA ASN A 329 -17.09 8.14 6.08
C ASN A 329 -17.55 7.32 4.86
N MET A 330 -16.86 6.22 4.53
CA MET A 330 -17.22 5.39 3.37
C MET A 330 -17.93 4.11 3.80
N GLU A 331 -18.93 3.73 3.03
CA GLU A 331 -19.72 2.52 3.24
C GLU A 331 -20.30 2.05 1.90
N SER A 332 -20.41 0.74 1.73
CA SER A 332 -21.00 0.16 0.54
C SER A 332 -22.52 0.14 0.68
N LYS A 333 -23.20 0.38 -0.45
CA LYS A 333 -24.64 0.21 -0.57
C LYS A 333 -24.91 -0.71 -1.75
N ASN A 334 -25.50 -1.87 -1.51
CA ASN A 334 -25.71 -2.91 -2.52
C ASN A 334 -27.05 -3.63 -2.29
N SER A 335 -27.68 -4.11 -3.36
CA SER A 335 -28.89 -4.94 -3.25
C SER A 335 -28.58 -6.37 -2.77
N ASP A 336 -27.36 -6.86 -3.00
CA ASP A 336 -26.87 -8.09 -2.39
C ASP A 336 -26.31 -7.79 -0.99
N LYS A 337 -26.94 -8.37 0.03
CA LYS A 337 -26.56 -8.27 1.45
C LYS A 337 -25.12 -8.72 1.72
N LYS A 338 -24.53 -9.58 0.88
CA LYS A 338 -23.10 -9.95 1.01
C LYS A 338 -22.20 -8.73 0.83
N TYR A 339 -22.58 -7.77 -0.02
CA TYR A 339 -21.77 -6.61 -0.38
C TYR A 339 -22.34 -5.29 0.15
N ASP A 340 -23.39 -5.33 0.97
CA ASP A 340 -24.03 -4.17 1.60
C ASP A 340 -23.41 -3.86 2.98
N ALA A 341 -23.44 -2.58 3.38
CA ALA A 341 -22.95 -2.05 4.65
C ALA A 341 -21.46 -2.38 4.97
N LYS A 342 -20.61 -2.57 3.96
CA LYS A 342 -19.19 -2.90 4.13
C LYS A 342 -18.30 -1.66 4.20
N LYS A 343 -17.21 -1.78 4.95
CA LYS A 343 -16.21 -0.75 5.21
C LYS A 343 -14.91 -1.05 4.44
N GLN A 344 -13.93 -0.16 4.57
CA GLN A 344 -12.60 -0.30 4.00
C GLN A 344 -11.63 0.53 4.85
N SER A 345 -10.42 0.03 5.11
CA SER A 345 -9.38 0.80 5.81
C SER A 345 -8.04 0.72 5.08
N PRO A 346 -7.51 1.83 4.54
CA PRO A 346 -6.15 1.86 3.98
C PRO A 346 -5.09 1.53 5.03
N VAL A 347 -3.91 1.07 4.57
CA VAL A 347 -2.76 0.75 5.43
C VAL A 347 -1.48 1.35 4.85
N ILE A 348 -0.60 1.85 5.73
CA ILE A 348 0.68 2.48 5.39
C ILE A 348 1.81 1.56 5.88
N TYR A 349 2.77 1.29 5.00
CA TYR A 349 4.09 0.75 5.34
C TYR A 349 5.13 1.84 5.06
N SER A 350 6.04 2.09 6.01
CA SER A 350 7.03 3.15 5.85
C SER A 350 8.38 2.71 6.41
N LYS A 351 9.44 2.97 5.63
CA LYS A 351 10.83 3.03 6.08
C LYS A 351 11.44 4.39 5.71
N LEU A 352 10.61 5.43 5.76
CA LEU A 352 11.10 6.81 5.76
C LEU A 352 11.89 7.04 7.04
N ILE A 353 13.03 7.71 6.92
CA ILE A 353 13.89 8.09 8.06
C ILE A 353 13.76 9.58 8.42
N LYS A 354 12.92 10.32 7.68
CA LYS A 354 12.65 11.75 7.83
C LYS A 354 11.22 12.07 7.41
N ASP A 355 10.71 13.23 7.84
CA ASP A 355 9.43 13.76 7.39
C ASP A 355 9.46 14.20 5.92
N ILE A 356 8.31 14.06 5.26
CA ILE A 356 8.05 14.58 3.91
C ILE A 356 7.01 15.70 4.02
N TYR A 357 7.39 16.89 3.56
CA TYR A 357 6.47 18.02 3.41
C TYR A 357 6.25 18.29 1.92
N LEU A 358 5.14 17.78 1.38
CA LEU A 358 4.74 18.10 0.01
C LEU A 358 4.23 19.54 -0.04
N THR A 359 4.85 20.36 -0.88
CA THR A 359 4.40 21.71 -1.25
C THR A 359 4.37 21.83 -2.77
N PRO A 360 3.62 22.77 -3.37
CA PRO A 360 3.75 23.05 -4.79
C PRO A 360 5.20 23.40 -5.17
N LYS A 361 5.59 23.10 -6.41
CA LYS A 361 6.95 23.29 -6.94
C LYS A 361 6.89 24.21 -8.16
N ASN A 362 7.86 25.12 -8.29
CA ASN A 362 8.07 25.96 -9.49
C ASN A 362 6.81 26.72 -9.96
N GLY A 363 5.99 27.24 -9.03
CA GLY A 363 4.81 28.03 -9.36
C GLY A 363 3.58 27.23 -9.78
N SER A 364 3.50 25.94 -9.46
CA SER A 364 2.21 25.23 -9.45
C SER A 364 1.29 25.85 -8.40
N GLU A 365 0.05 26.14 -8.78
CA GLU A 365 -1.03 26.53 -7.86
C GLU A 365 -1.90 25.29 -7.54
N TYR A 366 -2.68 25.38 -6.46
CA TYR A 366 -3.53 24.30 -5.92
C TYR A 366 -4.80 24.07 -6.76
#